data_AF-A0A976FM01-F1
#
_entry.id   AF-A0A976FM01-F1
#
_cell.length_a   1.000
_cell.length_b   1.000
_cell.length_c   1.000
_cell.angle_alpha   90.00
_cell.angle_beta   90.00
_cell.angle_gamma   90.00
#
_symmetry.space_group_name_H-M   'P 1'
#
loop_
_entity.id
_entity.type
_entity.pdbx_description
1 polymer ?
#
loop_
_entity_poly.entity_id
_entity_poly.type
_entity_poly.pdbx_seq_one_letter_code
_entity_poly.pdbx_strand_id
1 'polypeptide(L)'
;MAFVPIVKCSSDQRHSLPGEPVCVICGRYGEYVCDATDQDVCSLECREKSISRQQTKHSHDTHTANQSDKLRLQLGIQISIESASERPPQWPNLFVDFKQQFQDKQLPNSLLVNLSVNGFERPTPVQMQILPCVLQGHHVLVSAPTGTGKTASYLIPAIAQIMFAREGLKEVLALVLAPARELAIQIETVAKALMHGILEMKTALLIGGLPLPTQRYRLQTGVQLIVATPGRFLDIVTNYSEGEEIIPAIRTCVIDEVDLMLHGGFRPQMTQIVALLCYKEVQFLFFSATVSDEVEVLVQQLLKPLANHDYYRIDIQRKEEAIGKNTAHYSINPSVCYEVRWALEPAKKNELFEFLKEKHDESTVGFIKETKDVILVFVGSKKGASLLADAIKKRCGVVAAAIHADKTQQERLSVLEAFVMFEVPVLVATNVLSRGIDLLNVQNVVVYDLPKTIPDYIHLIGRTGRADDVSGRVLTLLNTTDRPLFRDLVPLLRQMNASVPVEMYREITLKHAKEKAQSSQIVMSEAKRAFRIRMQMTDDFNTQALDWKEWKHQNPKRRRIGP
;
A
#
# COMPACT_ATOMS: atom_id res chain seq x y z
N MET A 1 60.04 -30.28 12.62
CA MET A 1 58.63 -30.63 12.40
C MET A 1 58.58 -31.49 11.15
N ALA A 2 58.18 -32.76 11.28
CA ALA A 2 58.06 -33.66 10.14
C ALA A 2 57.00 -33.11 9.17
N PHE A 3 57.32 -33.02 7.88
CA PHE A 3 56.35 -32.70 6.84
C PHE A 3 55.29 -33.80 6.83
N VAL A 4 54.09 -33.49 7.34
CA VAL A 4 52.93 -34.35 7.19
C VAL A 4 52.61 -34.40 5.69
N PRO A 5 52.55 -35.58 5.06
CA PRO A 5 52.30 -35.68 3.63
C PRO A 5 50.93 -35.09 3.30
N ILE A 6 50.88 -34.23 2.28
CA ILE A 6 49.64 -33.65 1.78
C ILE A 6 48.75 -34.79 1.25
N VAL A 7 47.56 -34.93 1.81
CA VAL A 7 46.61 -35.96 1.40
C VAL A 7 46.10 -35.64 -0.01
N LYS A 8 46.36 -36.54 -0.97
CA LYS A 8 45.98 -36.33 -2.37
C LYS A 8 44.51 -36.67 -2.63
N CYS A 9 44.06 -37.80 -2.12
CA CYS A 9 42.71 -38.33 -2.36
C CYS A 9 41.91 -38.43 -1.05
N SER A 10 40.60 -38.23 -1.14
CA SER A 10 39.74 -38.31 0.04
C SER A 10 39.78 -39.69 0.70
N SER A 11 39.97 -40.76 -0.08
CA SER A 11 40.09 -42.15 0.36
C SER A 11 41.15 -42.39 1.43
N ASP A 12 42.19 -41.57 1.44
CA ASP A 12 43.38 -41.76 2.26
C ASP A 12 43.30 -40.96 3.57
N GLN A 13 42.22 -40.18 3.75
CA GLN A 13 41.96 -39.43 4.99
C GLN A 13 41.05 -40.21 5.94
N ARG A 14 41.29 -40.06 7.25
CA ARG A 14 40.45 -40.62 8.30
C ARG A 14 39.08 -39.94 8.41
N HIS A 15 38.15 -40.58 9.12
CA HIS A 15 36.88 -39.97 9.50
C HIS A 15 37.09 -38.91 10.60
N SER A 16 36.23 -37.89 10.61
CA SER A 16 36.20 -36.86 11.65
C SER A 16 35.61 -37.42 12.95
N LEU A 17 36.17 -37.02 14.09
CA LEU A 17 35.60 -37.26 15.40
C LEU A 17 34.61 -36.14 15.78
N PRO A 18 33.73 -36.35 16.78
CA PRO A 18 32.81 -35.31 17.24
C PRO A 18 33.57 -34.05 17.68
N GLY A 19 33.21 -32.90 17.10
CA GLY A 19 33.83 -31.61 17.38
C GLY A 19 35.04 -31.25 16.49
N GLU A 20 35.46 -32.15 15.59
CA GLU A 20 36.51 -31.86 14.61
C GLU A 20 35.96 -31.20 13.33
N PRO A 21 36.79 -30.43 12.59
CA PRO A 21 36.44 -29.92 11.27
C PRO A 21 36.14 -31.06 10.30
N VAL A 22 35.13 -30.84 9.44
CA VAL A 22 34.60 -31.84 8.52
C VAL A 22 34.71 -31.34 7.09
N CYS A 23 35.26 -32.17 6.22
CA CYS A 23 35.38 -31.84 4.81
C CYS A 23 34.00 -31.68 4.15
N VAL A 24 33.77 -30.49 3.58
CA VAL A 24 32.51 -30.10 2.92
C VAL A 24 32.15 -30.93 1.68
N ILE A 25 33.09 -31.71 1.14
CA ILE A 25 32.87 -32.55 -0.05
C ILE A 25 32.52 -33.99 0.31
N CYS A 26 33.19 -34.58 1.31
CA CYS A 26 33.12 -36.03 1.55
C CYS A 26 32.85 -36.43 3.00
N GLY A 27 32.77 -35.49 3.95
CA GLY A 27 32.46 -35.78 5.35
C GLY A 27 33.63 -36.36 6.18
N ARG A 28 34.85 -36.43 5.63
CA ARG A 28 36.05 -36.90 6.35
C ARG A 28 36.71 -35.76 7.14
N TYR A 29 37.75 -36.05 7.92
CA TYR A 29 38.48 -35.02 8.69
C TYR A 29 38.98 -33.89 7.78
N GLY A 30 38.57 -32.65 8.11
CA GLY A 30 38.93 -31.43 7.40
C GLY A 30 40.32 -30.94 7.78
N GLU A 31 41.34 -31.54 7.18
CA GLU A 31 42.76 -31.24 7.47
C GLU A 31 43.20 -29.85 6.99
N TYR A 32 42.60 -29.34 5.90
CA TYR A 32 43.04 -28.11 5.24
C TYR A 32 41.87 -27.14 5.08
N VAL A 33 42.12 -25.84 5.24
CA VAL A 33 41.20 -24.80 4.79
C VAL A 33 41.55 -24.46 3.34
N CYS A 34 40.57 -24.52 2.44
CA CYS A 34 40.78 -24.13 1.05
C CYS A 34 40.77 -22.60 0.92
N ASP A 35 41.93 -21.99 0.69
CA ASP A 35 42.11 -20.52 0.60
C ASP A 35 41.13 -19.80 -0.34
N ALA A 36 40.72 -20.46 -1.43
CA ALA A 36 39.82 -19.87 -2.42
C ALA A 36 38.35 -19.86 -1.98
N THR A 37 37.97 -20.76 -1.07
CA THR A 37 36.57 -21.01 -0.68
C THR A 37 36.30 -20.77 0.81
N ASP A 38 37.37 -20.67 1.61
CA ASP A 38 37.38 -20.63 3.09
C ASP A 38 36.62 -21.82 3.75
N GLN A 39 36.71 -23.01 3.13
CA GLN A 39 36.02 -24.22 3.57
C GLN A 39 37.01 -25.33 3.91
N ASP A 40 36.69 -26.11 4.95
CA ASP A 40 37.47 -27.29 5.36
C ASP A 40 37.39 -28.39 4.30
N VAL A 41 38.55 -28.90 3.88
CA VAL A 41 38.72 -29.96 2.89
C VAL A 41 39.75 -31.00 3.36
N CYS A 42 39.50 -32.27 3.03
CA CYS A 42 40.31 -33.39 3.50
C CYS A 42 41.54 -33.70 2.63
N SER A 43 41.56 -33.21 1.39
CA SER A 43 42.52 -33.61 0.35
C SER A 43 42.58 -32.61 -0.80
N LEU A 44 43.62 -32.68 -1.64
CA LEU A 44 43.74 -31.88 -2.87
C LEU A 44 42.59 -32.14 -3.85
N GLU A 45 42.14 -33.39 -3.98
CA GLU A 45 40.98 -33.74 -4.80
C GLU A 45 39.69 -33.05 -4.32
N CYS A 46 39.46 -33.04 -3.01
CA CYS A 46 38.31 -32.34 -2.43
C CYS A 46 38.44 -30.82 -2.52
N ARG A 47 39.66 -30.28 -2.47
CA ARG A 47 39.94 -28.86 -2.71
C ARG A 47 39.51 -28.45 -4.12
N GLU A 48 39.94 -29.19 -5.15
CA GLU A 48 39.57 -28.90 -6.54
C GLU A 48 38.05 -29.02 -6.77
N LYS A 49 37.41 -30.05 -6.18
CA LYS A 49 35.95 -30.21 -6.23
C LYS A 49 35.21 -29.07 -5.53
N SER A 50 35.74 -28.54 -4.42
CA SER A 50 35.19 -27.38 -3.72
C SER A 50 35.25 -26.12 -4.60
N ILE A 51 36.42 -25.84 -5.17
CA ILE A 51 36.63 -24.69 -6.07
C ILE A 51 35.74 -24.80 -7.32
N SER A 52 35.68 -25.99 -7.94
CA SER A 52 34.82 -26.28 -9.08
C SER A 52 33.32 -26.08 -8.76
N ARG A 53 32.85 -26.57 -7.61
CA ARG A 53 31.48 -26.34 -7.13
C ARG A 53 31.20 -24.86 -6.92
N GLN A 54 32.15 -24.10 -6.37
CA GLN A 54 31.96 -22.67 -6.16
C GLN A 54 31.94 -21.90 -7.49
N GLN A 55 32.80 -22.23 -8.45
CA GLN A 55 32.80 -21.61 -9.79
C GLN A 55 31.52 -21.90 -10.58
N THR A 56 31.01 -23.14 -10.52
CA THR A 56 29.74 -23.53 -11.17
C THR A 56 28.53 -22.91 -10.48
N LYS A 57 28.54 -22.80 -9.14
CA LYS A 57 27.52 -22.06 -8.39
C LYS A 57 27.55 -20.57 -8.76
N HIS A 58 28.73 -19.96 -8.87
CA HIS A 58 28.89 -18.56 -9.22
C HIS A 58 28.43 -18.23 -10.64
N SER A 59 28.66 -19.13 -11.62
CA SER A 59 28.19 -18.97 -13.00
C SER A 59 26.67 -19.19 -13.12
N HIS A 60 26.11 -20.13 -12.36
CA HIS A 60 24.66 -20.34 -12.28
C HIS A 60 23.96 -19.13 -11.63
N ASP A 61 24.52 -18.60 -10.53
CA ASP A 61 23.97 -17.46 -9.81
C ASP A 61 24.01 -16.17 -10.65
N THR A 62 25.07 -15.95 -11.43
CA THR A 62 25.17 -14.80 -12.36
C THR A 62 24.20 -14.92 -13.53
N HIS A 63 24.01 -16.11 -14.10
CA HIS A 63 22.99 -16.31 -15.14
C HIS A 63 21.57 -16.08 -14.60
N THR A 64 21.27 -16.57 -13.40
CA THR A 64 19.97 -16.43 -12.74
C THR A 64 19.68 -14.97 -12.34
N ALA A 65 20.70 -14.24 -11.90
CA ALA A 65 20.61 -12.81 -11.60
C ALA A 65 20.28 -11.99 -12.86
N ASN A 66 21.00 -12.23 -13.96
CA ASN A 66 20.74 -11.57 -15.25
C ASN A 66 19.32 -11.85 -15.78
N GLN A 67 18.80 -13.06 -15.56
CA GLN A 67 17.42 -13.40 -15.92
C GLN A 67 16.40 -12.69 -15.01
N SER A 68 16.68 -12.59 -13.71
CA SER A 68 15.85 -11.85 -12.76
C SER A 68 15.79 -10.37 -13.10
N ASP A 69 16.91 -9.74 -13.46
CA ASP A 69 16.94 -8.33 -13.86
C ASP A 69 16.12 -8.04 -15.12
N LYS A 70 16.21 -8.92 -16.13
CA LYS A 70 15.36 -8.84 -17.32
C LYS A 70 13.88 -8.97 -16.97
N LEU A 71 13.54 -9.90 -16.07
CA LEU A 71 12.17 -10.14 -15.67
C LEU A 71 11.61 -8.98 -14.81
N ARG A 72 12.42 -8.36 -13.94
CA ARG A 72 12.04 -7.13 -13.21
C ARG A 72 11.62 -6.03 -14.16
N LEU A 73 12.43 -5.77 -15.20
CA LEU A 73 12.11 -4.78 -16.24
C LEU A 73 10.81 -5.10 -16.96
N GLN A 74 10.58 -6.38 -17.30
CA GLN A 74 9.35 -6.82 -17.97
C GLN A 74 8.10 -6.69 -17.08
N LEU A 75 8.27 -6.85 -15.77
CA LEU A 75 7.20 -6.79 -14.78
C LEU A 75 7.00 -5.39 -14.17
N GLY A 76 7.79 -4.39 -14.60
CA GLY A 76 7.73 -3.03 -14.06
C GLY A 76 8.22 -2.91 -12.61
N ILE A 77 9.07 -3.83 -12.16
CA ILE A 77 9.63 -3.84 -10.80
C ILE A 77 10.90 -2.99 -10.80
N GLN A 78 10.87 -1.89 -10.06
CA GLN A 78 12.05 -1.07 -9.76
C GLN A 78 12.47 -1.33 -8.32
N ILE A 79 13.75 -1.59 -8.12
CA ILE A 79 14.32 -1.79 -6.79
C ILE A 79 15.51 -0.85 -6.61
N SER A 80 15.56 -0.19 -5.47
CA SER A 80 16.64 0.70 -5.07
C SER A 80 16.94 0.54 -3.58
N ILE A 81 18.13 0.98 -3.19
CA ILE A 81 18.57 1.03 -1.79
C ILE A 81 18.87 2.48 -1.48
N GLU A 82 18.42 2.97 -0.33
CA GLU A 82 18.68 4.34 0.09
C GLU A 82 19.93 4.46 0.98
N SER A 83 20.97 3.67 0.67
CA SER A 83 22.24 3.65 1.42
C SER A 83 23.36 4.42 0.71
N ALA A 84 24.30 4.94 1.51
CA ALA A 84 25.47 5.69 1.06
C ALA A 84 26.58 4.83 0.39
N SER A 85 26.26 3.64 -0.12
CA SER A 85 27.25 2.73 -0.73
C SER A 85 27.37 2.93 -2.24
N GLU A 86 28.60 3.06 -2.75
CA GLU A 86 28.89 3.37 -4.16
C GLU A 86 28.62 2.21 -5.15
N ARG A 87 28.24 1.01 -4.68
CA ARG A 87 27.92 -0.14 -5.54
C ARG A 87 26.52 -0.67 -5.23
N PRO A 88 25.66 -0.86 -6.26
CA PRO A 88 24.36 -1.48 -6.04
C PRO A 88 24.57 -2.93 -5.55
N PRO A 89 23.89 -3.35 -4.48
CA PRO A 89 23.95 -4.73 -4.02
C PRO A 89 23.38 -5.67 -5.08
N GLN A 90 23.81 -6.93 -5.07
CA GLN A 90 23.17 -7.96 -5.89
C GLN A 90 21.75 -8.19 -5.36
N TRP A 91 20.75 -7.85 -6.16
CA TRP A 91 19.35 -7.95 -5.74
C TRP A 91 18.91 -9.40 -5.53
N PRO A 92 18.06 -9.69 -4.53
CA PRO A 92 17.56 -11.04 -4.30
C PRO A 92 16.80 -11.55 -5.52
N ASN A 93 17.20 -12.69 -6.08
CA ASN A 93 16.59 -13.27 -7.28
C ASN A 93 15.07 -13.37 -7.15
N LEU A 94 14.36 -13.15 -8.27
CA LEU A 94 12.90 -13.21 -8.26
C LEU A 94 12.42 -14.62 -7.89
N PHE A 95 11.43 -14.66 -7.02
CA PHE A 95 10.78 -15.86 -6.54
C PHE A 95 9.58 -16.18 -7.44
N VAL A 96 9.79 -16.99 -8.48
CA VAL A 96 8.81 -17.18 -9.58
C VAL A 96 7.81 -18.31 -9.33
N ASP A 97 8.09 -19.17 -8.34
CA ASP A 97 7.22 -20.27 -7.91
C ASP A 97 7.30 -20.38 -6.38
N PHE A 98 6.16 -20.56 -5.71
CA PHE A 98 6.13 -20.75 -4.25
C PHE A 98 6.93 -21.97 -3.77
N LYS A 99 7.12 -22.97 -4.65
CA LYS A 99 7.89 -24.18 -4.36
C LYS A 99 9.39 -24.01 -4.58
N GLN A 100 9.84 -22.86 -5.08
CA GLN A 100 11.25 -22.59 -5.28
C GLN A 100 12.01 -22.62 -3.93
N GLN A 101 13.23 -23.16 -3.95
CA GLN A 101 14.12 -23.10 -2.78
C GLN A 101 14.76 -21.72 -2.66
N PHE A 102 14.89 -21.25 -1.43
CA PHE A 102 15.49 -19.99 -1.06
C PHE A 102 16.49 -20.23 0.08
N GLN A 103 17.78 -19.94 -0.15
CA GLN A 103 18.87 -20.23 0.81
C GLN A 103 18.81 -21.68 1.35
N ASP A 104 18.67 -22.65 0.45
CA ASP A 104 18.53 -24.09 0.76
C ASP A 104 17.28 -24.47 1.61
N LYS A 105 16.36 -23.52 1.82
CA LYS A 105 15.07 -23.73 2.50
C LYS A 105 13.90 -23.44 1.57
N GLN A 106 12.90 -24.30 1.58
CA GLN A 106 11.64 -24.05 0.91
C GLN A 106 10.66 -23.42 1.91
N LEU A 107 9.64 -22.70 1.42
CA LEU A 107 8.50 -22.34 2.27
C LEU A 107 7.94 -23.61 2.96
N PRO A 108 7.50 -23.52 4.22
CA PRO A 108 7.02 -24.69 4.95
C PRO A 108 5.88 -25.41 4.21
N ASN A 109 5.91 -26.74 4.19
CA ASN A 109 4.96 -27.55 3.40
C ASN A 109 3.49 -27.28 3.75
N SER A 110 3.17 -27.10 5.04
CA SER A 110 1.79 -26.78 5.44
C SER A 110 1.34 -25.41 4.95
N LEU A 111 2.25 -24.44 4.87
CA LEU A 111 1.96 -23.13 4.27
C LEU A 111 1.75 -23.25 2.75
N LEU A 112 2.54 -24.07 2.05
CA LEU A 112 2.36 -24.33 0.62
C LEU A 112 1.00 -24.97 0.30
N VAL A 113 0.54 -25.90 1.14
CA VAL A 113 -0.80 -26.49 1.01
C VAL A 113 -1.87 -25.41 1.17
N ASN A 114 -1.76 -24.56 2.19
CA ASN A 114 -2.72 -23.48 2.42
C ASN A 114 -2.71 -22.44 1.29
N LEU A 115 -1.55 -22.13 0.71
CA LEU A 115 -1.46 -21.29 -0.48
C LEU A 115 -2.26 -21.89 -1.64
N SER A 116 -2.04 -23.16 -1.95
CA SER A 116 -2.77 -23.84 -3.02
C SER A 116 -4.29 -23.88 -2.77
N VAL A 117 -4.72 -24.21 -1.56
CA VAL A 117 -6.16 -24.28 -1.19
C VAL A 117 -6.85 -22.92 -1.30
N ASN A 118 -6.12 -21.83 -1.01
CA ASN A 118 -6.64 -20.47 -1.10
C ASN A 118 -6.40 -19.82 -2.48
N GLY A 119 -6.05 -20.60 -3.51
CA GLY A 119 -5.92 -20.12 -4.89
C GLY A 119 -4.63 -19.37 -5.22
N PHE A 120 -3.61 -19.44 -4.36
CA PHE A 120 -2.28 -18.89 -4.63
C PHE A 120 -1.45 -19.90 -5.44
N GLU A 121 -1.73 -20.00 -6.74
CA GLU A 121 -1.01 -20.92 -7.64
C GLU A 121 0.40 -20.43 -7.97
N ARG A 122 0.55 -19.12 -8.22
CA ARG A 122 1.81 -18.47 -8.57
C ARG A 122 1.94 -17.12 -7.87
N PRO A 123 3.17 -16.69 -7.53
CA PRO A 123 3.39 -15.38 -6.94
C PRO A 123 3.07 -14.27 -7.94
N THR A 124 2.38 -13.23 -7.48
CA THR A 124 2.19 -12.00 -8.27
C THR A 124 3.53 -11.24 -8.40
N PRO A 125 3.69 -10.31 -9.35
CA PRO A 125 4.94 -9.55 -9.52
C PRO A 125 5.46 -8.91 -8.21
N VAL A 126 4.55 -8.42 -7.38
CA VAL A 126 4.89 -7.86 -6.05
C VAL A 126 5.40 -8.92 -5.08
N GLN A 127 4.79 -10.10 -5.09
CA GLN A 127 5.23 -11.22 -4.27
C GLN A 127 6.58 -11.76 -4.73
N MET A 128 6.82 -11.83 -6.06
CA MET A 128 8.07 -12.35 -6.63
C MET A 128 9.32 -11.61 -6.13
N GLN A 129 9.24 -10.29 -5.92
CA GLN A 129 10.36 -9.51 -5.42
C GLN A 129 10.37 -9.39 -3.90
N ILE A 130 9.20 -9.26 -3.25
CA ILE A 130 9.14 -9.00 -1.81
C ILE A 130 9.49 -10.23 -0.99
N LEU A 131 8.94 -11.41 -1.33
CA LEU A 131 9.19 -12.63 -0.57
C LEU A 131 10.69 -12.88 -0.31
N PRO A 132 11.56 -12.88 -1.33
CA PRO A 132 12.98 -13.13 -1.11
C PRO A 132 13.65 -11.99 -0.32
N CYS A 133 13.26 -10.71 -0.52
CA CYS A 133 13.79 -9.61 0.29
C CYS A 133 13.43 -9.74 1.76
N VAL A 134 12.18 -10.10 2.06
CA VAL A 134 11.69 -10.24 3.44
C VAL A 134 12.29 -11.47 4.11
N LEU A 135 12.35 -12.62 3.41
CA LEU A 135 12.95 -13.84 3.95
C LEU A 135 14.44 -13.68 4.29
N GLN A 136 15.14 -12.74 3.64
CA GLN A 136 16.53 -12.38 3.95
C GLN A 136 16.70 -11.43 5.14
N GLY A 137 15.60 -10.94 5.72
CA GLY A 137 15.65 -10.02 6.85
C GLY A 137 15.81 -8.54 6.48
N HIS A 138 15.72 -8.17 5.20
CA HIS A 138 15.81 -6.76 4.80
C HIS A 138 14.57 -5.96 5.21
N HIS A 139 14.76 -4.73 5.67
CA HIS A 139 13.67 -3.76 5.72
C HIS A 139 13.22 -3.43 4.28
N VAL A 140 11.92 -3.17 4.11
CA VAL A 140 11.38 -2.84 2.78
C VAL A 140 10.42 -1.66 2.85
N LEU A 141 10.45 -0.81 1.83
CA LEU A 141 9.42 0.17 1.52
C LEU A 141 8.82 -0.19 0.16
N VAL A 142 7.54 -0.54 0.14
CA VAL A 142 6.86 -1.06 -1.03
C VAL A 142 5.81 -0.08 -1.51
N SER A 143 5.94 0.34 -2.76
CA SER A 143 4.92 1.06 -3.52
C SER A 143 4.31 0.12 -4.55
N ALA A 144 3.06 -0.28 -4.33
CA ALA A 144 2.36 -1.11 -5.30
C ALA A 144 0.85 -0.80 -5.33
N PRO A 145 0.22 -0.80 -6.52
CA PRO A 145 -1.22 -0.54 -6.64
C PRO A 145 -2.06 -1.49 -5.79
N THR A 146 -3.27 -1.06 -5.43
CA THR A 146 -4.24 -1.93 -4.74
C THR A 146 -4.58 -3.14 -5.62
N GLY A 147 -4.84 -4.28 -4.97
CA GLY A 147 -5.16 -5.53 -5.69
C GLY A 147 -3.97 -6.27 -6.30
N THR A 148 -2.74 -5.80 -6.16
CA THR A 148 -1.55 -6.50 -6.67
C THR A 148 -1.12 -7.70 -5.81
N GLY A 149 -1.74 -7.91 -4.64
CA GLY A 149 -1.39 -8.99 -3.72
C GLY A 149 -0.43 -8.59 -2.59
N LYS A 150 -0.37 -7.30 -2.22
CA LYS A 150 0.45 -6.75 -1.12
C LYS A 150 0.27 -7.52 0.20
N THR A 151 -0.96 -7.80 0.60
CA THR A 151 -1.22 -8.48 1.88
C THR A 151 -0.56 -9.85 1.97
N ALA A 152 -0.70 -10.68 0.95
CA ALA A 152 0.01 -11.96 0.91
C ALA A 152 1.54 -11.79 0.81
N SER A 153 2.03 -10.72 0.17
CA SER A 153 3.47 -10.48 0.04
C SER A 153 4.19 -10.23 1.36
N TYR A 154 3.50 -9.73 2.41
CA TYR A 154 4.07 -9.66 3.76
C TYR A 154 3.61 -10.78 4.69
N LEU A 155 2.39 -11.30 4.55
CA LEU A 155 1.90 -12.38 5.41
C LEU A 155 2.65 -13.70 5.16
N ILE A 156 2.89 -14.07 3.90
CA ILE A 156 3.58 -15.32 3.54
C ILE A 156 4.97 -15.38 4.18
N PRO A 157 5.88 -14.40 3.94
CA PRO A 157 7.21 -14.48 4.54
C PRO A 157 7.18 -14.30 6.06
N ALA A 158 6.27 -13.51 6.64
CA ALA A 158 6.14 -13.39 8.09
C ALA A 158 5.72 -14.71 8.75
N ILE A 159 4.73 -15.41 8.19
CA ILE A 159 4.30 -16.75 8.65
C ILE A 159 5.45 -17.75 8.50
N ALA A 160 6.15 -17.75 7.37
CA ALA A 160 7.29 -18.63 7.15
C ALA A 160 8.42 -18.38 8.17
N GLN A 161 8.76 -17.12 8.46
CA GLN A 161 9.76 -16.77 9.48
C GLN A 161 9.38 -17.27 10.88
N ILE A 162 8.10 -17.16 11.27
CA ILE A 162 7.61 -17.71 12.54
C ILE A 162 7.81 -19.23 12.59
N MET A 163 7.46 -19.93 11.51
CA MET A 163 7.61 -21.37 11.42
C MET A 163 9.08 -21.81 11.47
N PHE A 164 9.96 -21.13 10.73
CA PHE A 164 11.40 -21.41 10.76
C PHE A 164 12.02 -21.13 12.13
N ALA A 165 11.60 -20.07 12.83
CA ALA A 165 12.07 -19.78 14.18
C ALA A 165 11.68 -20.89 15.17
N ARG A 166 10.47 -21.44 15.03
CA ARG A 166 9.98 -22.54 15.85
C ARG A 166 10.72 -23.85 15.66
N GLU A 167 11.13 -24.17 14.43
CA GLU A 167 12.04 -25.30 14.18
C GLU A 167 13.35 -25.16 14.98
N GLY A 168 13.80 -23.91 15.19
CA GLY A 168 14.93 -23.58 16.05
C GLY A 168 14.59 -23.36 17.53
N LEU A 169 13.40 -23.78 17.99
CA LEU A 169 12.90 -23.61 19.37
C LEU A 169 12.83 -22.15 19.85
N LYS A 170 12.68 -21.19 18.93
CA LYS A 170 12.48 -19.77 19.24
C LYS A 170 11.03 -19.37 18.99
N GLU A 171 10.41 -18.74 19.98
CA GLU A 171 9.11 -18.11 19.80
C GLU A 171 9.27 -16.67 19.31
N VAL A 172 8.66 -16.38 18.16
CA VAL A 172 8.67 -15.05 17.55
C VAL A 172 7.26 -14.67 17.11
N LEU A 173 6.99 -13.38 17.13
CA LEU A 173 5.71 -12.76 16.76
C LEU A 173 5.90 -11.88 15.52
N ALA A 174 4.87 -11.87 14.67
CA ALA A 174 4.68 -10.83 13.67
C ALA A 174 3.58 -9.86 14.11
N LEU A 175 3.82 -8.56 13.95
CA LEU A 175 2.85 -7.50 14.15
C LEU A 175 2.49 -6.89 12.78
N VAL A 176 1.20 -6.75 12.49
CA VAL A 176 0.70 -6.01 11.33
C VAL A 176 -0.16 -4.85 11.81
N LEU A 177 0.26 -3.64 11.51
CA LEU A 177 -0.46 -2.40 11.80
C LEU A 177 -1.24 -1.94 10.57
N ALA A 178 -2.54 -1.72 10.76
CA ALA A 178 -3.43 -1.21 9.72
C ALA A 178 -4.17 0.06 10.21
N PRO A 179 -4.37 1.07 9.33
CA PRO A 179 -5.00 2.36 9.70
C PRO A 179 -6.47 2.26 10.07
N ALA A 180 -7.16 1.22 9.59
CA ALA A 180 -8.59 1.03 9.78
C ALA A 180 -8.89 -0.32 10.42
N ARG A 181 -9.96 -0.36 11.23
CA ARG A 181 -10.42 -1.57 11.91
C ARG A 181 -10.81 -2.65 10.90
N GLU A 182 -11.47 -2.25 9.82
CA GLU A 182 -11.98 -3.12 8.77
C GLU A 182 -10.83 -3.76 8.00
N LEU A 183 -9.79 -2.98 7.73
CA LEU A 183 -8.58 -3.49 7.10
C LEU A 183 -7.90 -4.52 7.98
N ALA A 184 -7.77 -4.24 9.29
CA ALA A 184 -7.21 -5.19 10.24
C ALA A 184 -7.98 -6.52 10.28
N ILE A 185 -9.32 -6.47 10.28
CA ILE A 185 -10.18 -7.67 10.22
C ILE A 185 -9.89 -8.48 8.95
N GLN A 186 -9.80 -7.80 7.81
CA GLN A 186 -9.58 -8.44 6.53
C GLN A 186 -8.19 -9.08 6.44
N ILE A 187 -7.15 -8.37 6.89
CA ILE A 187 -5.78 -8.91 6.98
C ILE A 187 -5.76 -10.14 7.89
N GLU A 188 -6.43 -10.09 9.04
CA GLU A 188 -6.51 -11.24 9.96
C GLU A 188 -7.23 -12.42 9.31
N THR A 189 -8.25 -12.17 8.47
CA THR A 189 -8.96 -13.22 7.73
C THR A 189 -8.03 -13.95 6.77
N VAL A 190 -7.22 -13.20 6.00
CA VAL A 190 -6.21 -13.80 5.11
C VAL A 190 -5.15 -14.54 5.92
N ALA A 191 -4.69 -13.97 7.04
CA ALA A 191 -3.72 -14.63 7.92
C ALA A 191 -4.26 -15.97 8.47
N LYS A 192 -5.51 -16.00 8.95
CA LYS A 192 -6.18 -17.22 9.41
C LYS A 192 -6.28 -18.28 8.32
N ALA A 193 -6.58 -17.88 7.08
CA ALA A 193 -6.64 -18.79 5.95
C ALA A 193 -5.27 -19.40 5.62
N LEU A 194 -4.20 -18.60 5.65
CA LEU A 194 -2.82 -19.05 5.44
C LEU A 194 -2.27 -19.89 6.60
N MET A 195 -2.76 -19.66 7.83
CA MET A 195 -2.35 -20.38 9.04
C MET A 195 -3.22 -21.61 9.35
N HIS A 196 -4.26 -21.88 8.56
CA HIS A 196 -5.22 -22.94 8.84
C HIS A 196 -4.55 -24.31 8.98
N GLY A 197 -4.86 -25.04 10.05
CA GLY A 197 -4.29 -26.37 10.30
C GLY A 197 -2.81 -26.40 10.68
N ILE A 198 -2.12 -25.26 10.78
CA ILE A 198 -0.74 -25.20 11.26
C ILE A 198 -0.74 -25.21 12.79
N LEU A 199 0.02 -26.13 13.38
CA LEU A 199 0.03 -26.35 14.83
C LEU A 199 0.45 -25.08 15.58
N GLU A 200 -0.29 -24.76 16.65
CA GLU A 200 -0.04 -23.62 17.54
C GLU A 200 0.09 -22.28 16.80
N MET A 201 -0.54 -22.09 15.64
CA MET A 201 -0.56 -20.82 14.92
C MET A 201 -1.88 -20.09 15.19
N LYS A 202 -1.84 -19.08 16.05
CA LYS A 202 -3.00 -18.28 16.47
C LYS A 202 -2.79 -16.81 16.13
N THR A 203 -3.87 -16.17 15.70
CA THR A 203 -3.92 -14.72 15.49
C THR A 203 -4.55 -13.98 16.67
N ALA A 204 -4.22 -12.71 16.87
CA ALA A 204 -4.98 -11.77 17.69
C ALA A 204 -5.34 -10.52 16.89
N LEU A 205 -6.61 -10.13 16.94
CA LEU A 205 -7.12 -8.88 16.36
C LEU A 205 -7.27 -7.80 17.43
N LEU A 206 -6.46 -6.76 17.37
CA LEU A 206 -6.44 -5.67 18.36
C LEU A 206 -6.97 -4.37 17.76
N ILE A 207 -8.27 -4.17 17.85
CA ILE A 207 -8.97 -3.01 17.28
C ILE A 207 -9.89 -2.31 18.29
N GLY A 208 -10.05 -1.01 18.11
CA GLY A 208 -11.04 -0.23 18.86
C GLY A 208 -12.47 -0.69 18.59
N GLY A 209 -13.40 -0.43 19.51
CA GLY A 209 -14.81 -0.78 19.37
C GLY A 209 -15.17 -2.24 19.66
N LEU A 210 -14.19 -3.12 19.85
CA LEU A 210 -14.39 -4.44 20.43
C LEU A 210 -14.04 -4.43 21.94
N PRO A 211 -14.70 -5.28 22.76
CA PRO A 211 -14.42 -5.41 24.18
C PRO A 211 -12.94 -5.72 24.43
N LEU A 212 -12.32 -4.91 25.31
CA LEU A 212 -10.91 -5.06 25.65
C LEU A 212 -10.60 -6.40 26.36
N PRO A 213 -11.43 -6.90 27.31
CA PRO A 213 -11.14 -8.17 27.99
C PRO A 213 -10.98 -9.36 27.03
N THR A 214 -11.78 -9.42 25.96
CA THR A 214 -11.69 -10.50 24.95
C THR A 214 -10.37 -10.45 24.19
N GLN A 215 -9.89 -9.25 23.86
CA GLN A 215 -8.61 -9.06 23.17
C GLN A 215 -7.44 -9.44 24.07
N ARG A 216 -7.49 -9.04 25.35
CA ARG A 216 -6.46 -9.41 26.34
C ARG A 216 -6.42 -10.91 26.61
N TYR A 217 -7.58 -11.52 26.83
CA TYR A 217 -7.67 -12.98 26.97
C TYR A 217 -7.07 -13.69 25.76
N ARG A 218 -7.34 -13.21 24.54
CA ARG A 218 -6.76 -13.80 23.33
C ARG A 218 -5.22 -13.76 23.34
N LEU A 219 -4.62 -12.66 23.77
CA LEU A 219 -3.16 -12.55 23.91
C LEU A 219 -2.60 -13.51 24.96
N GLN A 220 -3.27 -13.63 26.11
CA GLN A 220 -2.88 -14.56 27.19
C GLN A 220 -2.90 -16.03 26.78
N THR A 221 -3.66 -16.40 25.74
CA THR A 221 -3.67 -17.78 25.21
C THR A 221 -2.48 -18.12 24.31
N GLY A 222 -1.54 -17.19 24.15
CA GLY A 222 -0.40 -17.27 23.23
C GLY A 222 -0.82 -17.06 21.78
N VAL A 223 -0.12 -16.17 21.07
CA VAL A 223 -0.37 -15.87 19.65
C VAL A 223 0.93 -15.73 18.88
N GLN A 224 0.85 -15.78 17.55
CA GLN A 224 2.00 -15.76 16.64
C GLN A 224 1.92 -14.60 15.65
N LEU A 225 0.70 -14.15 15.36
CA LEU A 225 0.47 -13.03 14.47
C LEU A 225 -0.57 -12.09 15.09
N ILE A 226 -0.17 -10.84 15.30
CA ILE A 226 -1.04 -9.79 15.81
C ILE A 226 -1.40 -8.87 14.65
N VAL A 227 -2.69 -8.64 14.41
CA VAL A 227 -3.17 -7.61 13.49
C VAL A 227 -3.88 -6.53 14.30
N ALA A 228 -3.47 -5.27 14.15
CA ALA A 228 -3.92 -4.22 15.05
C ALA A 228 -4.08 -2.86 14.38
N THR A 229 -4.95 -2.03 14.96
CA THR A 229 -4.89 -0.58 14.75
C THR A 229 -3.88 0.06 15.72
N PRO A 230 -3.07 1.06 15.31
CA PRO A 230 -1.97 1.59 16.14
C PRO A 230 -2.40 1.99 17.55
N GLY A 231 -3.52 2.72 17.68
CA GLY A 231 -3.99 3.19 18.98
C GLY A 231 -4.37 2.07 19.95
N ARG A 232 -5.02 0.99 19.47
CA ARG A 232 -5.41 -0.14 20.33
C ARG A 232 -4.21 -1.02 20.68
N PHE A 233 -3.28 -1.22 19.75
CA PHE A 233 -2.03 -1.92 20.05
C PHE A 233 -1.28 -1.19 21.16
N LEU A 234 -1.06 0.12 20.99
CA LEU A 234 -0.33 0.93 21.96
C LEU A 234 -1.00 0.91 23.34
N ASP A 235 -2.31 1.14 23.41
CA ASP A 235 -3.09 1.07 24.65
C ASP A 235 -2.88 -0.26 25.40
N ILE A 236 -2.90 -1.39 24.68
CA ILE A 236 -2.67 -2.71 25.29
C ILE A 236 -1.25 -2.84 25.82
N VAL A 237 -0.24 -2.53 25.00
CA VAL A 237 1.16 -2.78 25.37
C VAL A 237 1.71 -1.78 26.39
N THR A 238 1.11 -0.59 26.54
CA THR A 238 1.55 0.40 27.54
C THR A 238 0.80 0.27 28.87
N ASN A 239 -0.47 -0.10 28.84
CA ASN A 239 -1.33 -0.04 30.04
C ASN A 239 -1.59 -1.40 30.70
N TYR A 240 -1.15 -2.49 30.08
CA TYR A 240 -1.42 -3.84 30.58
C TYR A 240 -0.20 -4.76 30.49
N SER A 241 -0.15 -5.75 31.37
CA SER A 241 1.00 -6.65 31.55
C SER A 241 1.31 -7.50 30.33
N GLU A 242 0.34 -7.75 29.44
CA GLU A 242 0.59 -8.50 28.20
C GLU A 242 1.65 -7.85 27.31
N GLY A 243 1.86 -6.53 27.42
CA GLY A 243 2.91 -5.81 26.70
C GLY A 243 4.32 -6.32 27.01
N GLU A 244 4.58 -6.73 28.25
CA GLU A 244 5.90 -7.21 28.69
C GLU A 244 6.31 -8.52 28.01
N GLU A 245 5.34 -9.37 27.67
CA GLU A 245 5.57 -10.64 26.98
C GLU A 245 5.61 -10.47 25.45
N ILE A 246 4.71 -9.65 24.90
CA ILE A 246 4.53 -9.48 23.45
C ILE A 246 5.68 -8.70 22.83
N ILE A 247 6.06 -7.56 23.42
CA ILE A 247 7.05 -6.65 22.81
C ILE A 247 8.40 -7.35 22.57
N PRO A 248 8.97 -8.12 23.53
CA PRO A 248 10.24 -8.82 23.31
C PRO A 248 10.19 -9.93 22.25
N ALA A 249 9.01 -10.48 21.96
CA ALA A 249 8.84 -11.58 21.01
C ALA A 249 8.58 -11.10 19.57
N ILE A 250 8.20 -9.83 19.35
CA ILE A 250 8.04 -9.29 17.99
C ILE A 250 9.39 -9.28 17.25
N ARG A 251 9.42 -9.87 16.06
CA ARG A 251 10.59 -9.88 15.15
C ARG A 251 10.28 -9.29 13.77
N THR A 252 9.01 -9.23 13.39
CA THR A 252 8.59 -8.62 12.13
C THR A 252 7.45 -7.64 12.41
N CYS A 253 7.58 -6.40 11.96
CA CYS A 253 6.57 -5.35 12.11
C CYS A 253 6.20 -4.79 10.74
N VAL A 254 4.95 -5.00 10.33
CA VAL A 254 4.39 -4.52 9.08
C VAL A 254 3.56 -3.28 9.35
N ILE A 255 3.74 -2.23 8.56
CA ILE A 255 2.90 -1.04 8.55
C ILE A 255 2.25 -0.96 7.17
N ASP A 256 0.96 -1.27 7.09
CA ASP A 256 0.18 -1.28 5.86
C ASP A 256 -0.54 0.05 5.64
N GLU A 257 -0.72 0.44 4.37
CA GLU A 257 -1.30 1.72 3.93
C GLU A 257 -0.69 2.94 4.69
N VAL A 258 0.65 3.09 4.60
CA VAL A 258 1.42 4.14 5.31
C VAL A 258 0.95 5.55 4.95
N ASP A 259 0.61 5.79 3.69
CA ASP A 259 0.02 7.06 3.24
C ASP A 259 -1.27 7.37 4.03
N LEU A 260 -2.14 6.39 4.23
CA LEU A 260 -3.35 6.57 5.01
C LEU A 260 -3.06 6.73 6.51
N MET A 261 -2.04 6.05 7.05
CA MET A 261 -1.61 6.26 8.42
C MET A 261 -1.19 7.72 8.68
N LEU A 262 -0.51 8.35 7.72
CA LEU A 262 -0.15 9.77 7.79
C LEU A 262 -1.39 10.67 7.76
N HIS A 263 -2.26 10.51 6.77
CA HIS A 263 -3.48 11.32 6.63
C HIS A 263 -4.45 11.12 7.80
N GLY A 264 -4.47 9.93 8.39
CA GLY A 264 -5.27 9.58 9.56
C GLY A 264 -4.73 10.14 10.88
N GLY A 265 -3.56 10.78 10.87
CA GLY A 265 -2.94 11.35 12.06
C GLY A 265 -2.29 10.32 12.99
N PHE A 266 -1.96 9.12 12.49
CA PHE A 266 -1.34 8.04 13.28
C PHE A 266 0.17 8.19 13.47
N ARG A 267 0.78 9.27 12.96
CA ARG A 267 2.22 9.50 13.04
C ARG A 267 2.77 9.37 14.47
N PRO A 268 2.19 10.01 15.52
CA PRO A 268 2.69 9.86 16.88
C PRO A 268 2.68 8.41 17.38
N GLN A 269 1.60 7.67 17.10
CA GLN A 269 1.45 6.28 17.52
C GLN A 269 2.46 5.38 16.80
N MET A 270 2.68 5.58 15.49
CA MET A 270 3.71 4.82 14.75
C MET A 270 5.11 5.08 15.31
N THR A 271 5.46 6.34 15.57
CA THR A 271 6.76 6.69 16.16
C THR A 271 6.94 6.03 17.54
N GLN A 272 5.91 6.02 18.38
CA GLN A 272 5.95 5.37 19.69
C GLN A 272 6.10 3.85 19.58
N ILE A 273 5.35 3.20 18.69
CA ILE A 273 5.44 1.75 18.49
C ILE A 273 6.83 1.36 17.98
N VAL A 274 7.37 2.08 17.00
CA VAL A 274 8.72 1.82 16.49
C VAL A 274 9.77 2.04 17.58
N ALA A 275 9.63 3.08 18.41
CA ALA A 275 10.52 3.31 19.55
C ALA A 275 10.47 2.19 20.61
N LEU A 276 9.31 1.57 20.83
CA LEU A 276 9.20 0.40 21.72
C LEU A 276 9.91 -0.83 21.14
N LEU A 277 9.95 -0.94 19.81
CA LEU A 277 10.51 -2.08 19.08
C LEU A 277 11.99 -1.90 18.69
N CYS A 278 12.51 -0.67 18.65
CA CYS A 278 13.81 -0.36 18.05
C CYS A 278 15.04 -0.92 18.80
N TYR A 279 14.88 -1.30 20.06
CA TYR A 279 15.94 -1.92 20.87
C TYR A 279 16.13 -3.41 20.58
N LYS A 280 15.53 -3.92 19.50
CA LYS A 280 15.46 -5.34 19.15
C LYS A 280 15.78 -5.51 17.67
N GLU A 281 16.20 -6.72 17.30
CA GLU A 281 16.37 -7.14 15.90
C GLU A 281 15.00 -7.34 15.24
N VAL A 282 14.28 -6.23 15.01
CA VAL A 282 12.94 -6.21 14.40
C VAL A 282 13.06 -5.79 12.95
N GLN A 283 12.55 -6.61 12.04
CA GLN A 283 12.40 -6.30 10.64
C GLN A 283 11.13 -5.47 10.39
N PHE A 284 11.29 -4.23 9.90
CA PHE A 284 10.18 -3.38 9.49
C PHE A 284 9.85 -3.49 8.00
N LEU A 285 8.57 -3.67 7.70
CA LEU A 285 8.05 -3.73 6.33
C LEU A 285 6.98 -2.64 6.15
N PHE A 286 7.19 -1.71 5.23
CA PHE A 286 6.28 -0.59 4.95
C PHE A 286 5.58 -0.80 3.62
N PHE A 287 4.25 -0.72 3.60
CA PHE A 287 3.45 -0.92 2.40
C PHE A 287 2.55 0.29 2.15
N SER A 288 2.50 0.73 0.91
CA SER A 288 1.64 1.82 0.50
C SER A 288 1.14 1.63 -0.93
N ALA A 289 -0.05 2.15 -1.24
CA ALA A 289 -0.47 2.30 -2.62
C ALA A 289 0.34 3.37 -3.36
N THR A 290 0.74 4.41 -2.62
CA THR A 290 1.53 5.53 -3.15
C THR A 290 2.64 5.91 -2.17
N VAL A 291 3.84 6.19 -2.68
CA VAL A 291 4.96 6.68 -1.87
C VAL A 291 5.23 8.13 -2.27
N SER A 292 4.74 9.06 -1.46
CA SER A 292 5.06 10.48 -1.54
C SER A 292 6.33 10.79 -0.75
N ASP A 293 6.92 11.97 -0.97
CA ASP A 293 8.06 12.46 -0.21
C ASP A 293 7.80 12.45 1.32
N GLU A 294 6.55 12.71 1.74
CA GLU A 294 6.17 12.66 3.16
C GLU A 294 6.22 11.24 3.74
N VAL A 295 5.82 10.22 2.96
CA VAL A 295 5.90 8.81 3.34
C VAL A 295 7.36 8.40 3.47
N GLU A 296 8.20 8.77 2.50
CA GLU A 296 9.62 8.44 2.49
C GLU A 296 10.35 9.08 3.68
N VAL A 297 10.12 10.38 3.94
CA VAL A 297 10.67 11.07 5.12
C VAL A 297 10.21 10.41 6.42
N LEU A 298 8.95 9.97 6.51
CA LEU A 298 8.48 9.26 7.70
C LEU A 298 9.25 7.93 7.88
N VAL A 299 9.38 7.12 6.84
CA VAL A 299 10.04 5.80 6.90
C VAL A 299 11.50 5.96 7.32
N GLN A 300 12.22 6.89 6.70
CA GLN A 300 13.59 7.24 7.09
C GLN A 300 13.68 7.61 8.58
N GLN A 301 12.75 8.44 9.08
CA GLN A 301 12.72 8.83 10.48
C GLN A 301 12.43 7.66 11.43
N LEU A 302 11.54 6.75 11.02
CA LEU A 302 11.20 5.57 11.82
C LEU A 302 12.36 4.56 11.88
N LEU A 303 13.10 4.38 10.79
CA LEU A 303 14.22 3.43 10.74
C LEU A 303 15.52 4.00 11.34
N LYS A 304 15.72 5.32 11.34
CA LYS A 304 16.93 5.99 11.84
C LYS A 304 17.44 5.53 13.22
N PRO A 305 16.59 5.19 14.22
CA PRO A 305 17.04 4.70 15.51
C PRO A 305 17.66 3.29 15.49
N LEU A 306 17.48 2.52 14.41
CA LEU A 306 17.95 1.15 14.30
C LEU A 306 19.44 1.09 13.95
N ALA A 307 20.11 0.05 14.43
CA ALA A 307 21.53 -0.20 14.12
C ALA A 307 21.76 -0.41 12.62
N ASN A 308 20.86 -1.14 11.97
CA ASN A 308 20.75 -1.20 10.52
C ASN A 308 19.47 -0.47 10.10
N HIS A 309 19.60 0.63 9.38
CA HIS A 309 18.48 1.41 8.86
C HIS A 309 18.38 1.33 7.33
N ASP A 310 19.20 0.47 6.69
CA ASP A 310 19.12 0.23 5.25
C ASP A 310 17.83 -0.53 4.93
N TYR A 311 17.17 -0.09 3.87
CA TYR A 311 15.95 -0.72 3.39
C TYR A 311 15.92 -0.75 1.86
N TYR A 312 15.21 -1.74 1.32
CA TYR A 312 14.97 -1.84 -0.11
C TYR A 312 13.66 -1.12 -0.45
N ARG A 313 13.77 -0.10 -1.30
CA ARG A 313 12.62 0.54 -1.93
C ARG A 313 12.25 -0.28 -3.16
N ILE A 314 11.01 -0.76 -3.19
CA ILE A 314 10.46 -1.58 -4.27
C ILE A 314 9.23 -0.88 -4.81
N ASP A 315 9.33 -0.35 -6.02
CA ASP A 315 8.24 0.29 -6.75
C ASP A 315 7.76 -0.63 -7.88
N ILE A 316 6.45 -0.85 -7.95
CA ILE A 316 5.85 -1.71 -8.97
C ILE A 316 4.92 -0.88 -9.84
N GLN A 317 5.38 -0.68 -11.07
CA GLN A 317 4.69 0.09 -12.09
C GLN A 317 3.91 -0.86 -13.00
N ARG A 318 2.71 -0.46 -13.44
CA ARG A 318 2.05 -1.16 -14.56
C ARG A 318 2.73 -0.77 -15.86
N LYS A 319 2.85 -1.70 -16.83
CA LYS A 319 3.56 -1.54 -18.12
C LYS A 319 3.25 -0.24 -18.90
N GLU A 320 2.11 0.40 -18.63
CA GLU A 320 1.67 1.63 -19.28
C GLU A 320 2.34 2.91 -18.74
N GLU A 321 3.06 2.85 -17.61
CA GLU A 321 3.68 4.00 -16.93
C GLU A 321 5.11 4.32 -17.43
N ALA A 322 5.68 3.50 -18.31
CA ALA A 322 7.05 3.70 -18.84
C ALA A 322 7.18 4.89 -19.83
N ILE A 323 6.09 5.57 -20.17
CA ILE A 323 6.07 6.63 -21.19
C ILE A 323 5.41 7.90 -20.61
N GLY A 324 6.15 8.68 -19.83
CA GLY A 324 5.77 10.07 -19.51
C GLY A 324 6.26 10.58 -18.16
N LYS A 325 7.19 11.54 -18.16
CA LYS A 325 7.56 12.31 -16.96
C LYS A 325 6.55 13.45 -16.72
N ASN A 326 6.23 13.69 -15.43
CA ASN A 326 5.62 14.89 -14.84
C ASN A 326 4.08 15.01 -14.71
N THR A 327 3.37 13.91 -14.54
CA THR A 327 2.01 13.91 -13.97
C THR A 327 1.91 12.81 -12.93
N ALA A 328 1.18 13.02 -11.82
CA ALA A 328 0.90 11.95 -10.86
C ALA A 328 0.21 10.79 -11.61
N HIS A 329 0.97 9.76 -11.95
CA HIS A 329 0.48 8.61 -12.70
C HIS A 329 -0.21 7.68 -11.71
N TYR A 330 -1.52 7.54 -11.89
CA TYR A 330 -2.32 6.63 -11.11
C TYR A 330 -2.46 5.31 -11.86
N SER A 331 -2.16 4.20 -11.19
CA SER A 331 -2.22 2.87 -11.80
C SER A 331 -3.67 2.40 -11.97
N ILE A 332 -4.16 2.50 -13.20
CA ILE A 332 -5.52 2.10 -13.61
C ILE A 332 -5.48 0.67 -14.16
N ASN A 333 -6.53 -0.11 -13.92
CA ASN A 333 -6.60 -1.48 -14.41
C ASN A 333 -7.29 -1.50 -15.79
N PRO A 334 -6.60 -1.90 -16.88
CA PRO A 334 -7.18 -1.89 -18.22
C PRO A 334 -8.24 -2.98 -18.44
N SER A 335 -8.25 -4.04 -17.62
CA SER A 335 -9.25 -5.13 -17.68
C SER A 335 -10.60 -4.75 -17.07
N VAL A 336 -10.73 -3.52 -16.57
CA VAL A 336 -11.96 -3.00 -15.96
C VAL A 336 -12.66 -2.08 -16.95
N CYS A 337 -13.96 -2.29 -17.12
CA CYS A 337 -14.82 -1.40 -17.89
C CYS A 337 -15.25 -0.22 -17.01
N TYR A 338 -14.86 0.99 -17.39
CA TYR A 338 -15.21 2.23 -16.68
C TYR A 338 -16.33 2.96 -17.42
N GLU A 339 -17.46 3.08 -16.77
CA GLU A 339 -18.64 3.79 -17.24
C GLU A 339 -18.87 5.05 -16.41
N VAL A 340 -19.13 6.17 -17.08
CA VAL A 340 -19.38 7.46 -16.42
C VAL A 340 -20.69 8.03 -16.91
N ARG A 341 -21.64 8.24 -16.00
CA ARG A 341 -22.96 8.80 -16.31
C ARG A 341 -23.16 10.15 -15.63
N TRP A 342 -23.73 11.08 -16.37
CA TRP A 342 -24.14 12.37 -15.82
C TRP A 342 -25.54 12.26 -15.21
N ALA A 343 -25.67 12.46 -13.90
CA ALA A 343 -26.93 12.27 -13.19
C ALA A 343 -27.09 13.28 -12.05
N LEU A 344 -28.09 14.16 -12.16
CA LEU A 344 -28.49 15.04 -11.08
C LEU A 344 -28.98 14.22 -9.87
N GLU A 345 -28.89 14.79 -8.66
CA GLU A 345 -29.24 14.11 -7.40
C GLU A 345 -30.57 13.33 -7.40
N PRO A 346 -31.69 13.85 -7.97
CA PRO A 346 -32.94 13.10 -8.02
C PRO A 346 -32.89 11.88 -8.95
N ALA A 347 -32.04 11.91 -9.98
CA ALA A 347 -31.94 10.88 -11.01
C ALA A 347 -30.90 9.79 -10.67
N LYS A 348 -29.88 10.08 -9.85
CA LYS A 348 -28.83 9.13 -9.47
C LYS A 348 -29.36 7.77 -8.98
N LYS A 349 -30.47 7.76 -8.23
CA LYS A 349 -31.10 6.51 -7.75
C LYS A 349 -31.60 5.65 -8.90
N ASN A 350 -32.20 6.27 -9.91
CA ASN A 350 -32.74 5.54 -11.06
C ASN A 350 -31.59 4.95 -11.89
N GLU A 351 -30.52 5.72 -12.11
CA GLU A 351 -29.30 5.23 -12.78
C GLU A 351 -28.70 4.02 -12.06
N LEU A 352 -28.59 4.07 -10.72
CA LEU A 352 -28.14 2.93 -9.94
C LEU A 352 -29.09 1.73 -10.12
N PHE A 353 -30.40 1.94 -10.05
CA PHE A 353 -31.35 0.83 -10.20
C PHE A 353 -31.31 0.23 -11.60
N GLU A 354 -31.08 1.03 -12.63
CA GLU A 354 -30.88 0.55 -13.99
C GLU A 354 -29.59 -0.27 -14.09
N PHE A 355 -28.47 0.23 -13.55
CA PHE A 355 -27.22 -0.54 -13.49
C PHE A 355 -27.37 -1.87 -12.74
N LEU A 356 -28.11 -1.89 -11.62
CA LEU A 356 -28.40 -3.11 -10.87
C LEU A 356 -29.35 -4.07 -11.60
N LYS A 357 -30.10 -3.58 -12.59
CA LYS A 357 -31.06 -4.36 -13.40
C LYS A 357 -30.57 -4.69 -14.79
N GLU A 358 -29.51 -4.02 -15.26
CA GLU A 358 -28.94 -4.20 -16.58
C GLU A 358 -28.59 -5.68 -16.77
N LYS A 359 -29.27 -6.29 -17.74
CA LYS A 359 -29.16 -7.70 -18.07
C LYS A 359 -27.74 -8.00 -18.55
N HIS A 360 -27.05 -8.94 -17.91
CA HIS A 360 -26.38 -9.98 -18.68
C HIS A 360 -27.49 -10.91 -19.22
N ASP A 361 -27.36 -11.38 -20.46
CA ASP A 361 -28.41 -11.97 -21.31
C ASP A 361 -29.60 -12.68 -20.61
N GLU A 362 -30.80 -12.30 -21.07
CA GLU A 362 -32.14 -12.89 -20.90
C GLU A 362 -32.45 -13.77 -19.66
N SER A 363 -32.92 -13.14 -18.56
CA SER A 363 -34.14 -13.49 -17.77
C SER A 363 -34.06 -13.04 -16.29
N THR A 364 -34.15 -11.73 -16.05
CA THR A 364 -33.66 -11.12 -14.80
C THR A 364 -34.76 -10.84 -13.77
N VAL A 365 -35.06 -11.87 -12.97
CA VAL A 365 -35.35 -11.73 -11.52
C VAL A 365 -34.60 -12.82 -10.73
N GLY A 366 -34.12 -13.89 -11.39
CA GLY A 366 -33.34 -14.98 -10.77
C GLY A 366 -31.81 -14.78 -10.72
N PHE A 367 -31.23 -13.90 -11.54
CA PHE A 367 -29.78 -13.94 -11.81
C PHE A 367 -28.86 -13.55 -10.64
N ILE A 368 -29.17 -12.53 -9.83
CA ILE A 368 -28.34 -12.17 -8.66
C ILE A 368 -28.35 -13.29 -7.58
N LYS A 369 -29.28 -14.25 -7.66
CA LYS A 369 -29.28 -15.43 -6.77
C LYS A 369 -28.39 -16.58 -7.28
N GLU A 370 -28.05 -16.63 -8.56
CA GLU A 370 -27.30 -17.74 -9.18
C GLU A 370 -25.88 -17.35 -9.55
N THR A 371 -25.65 -16.11 -10.01
CA THR A 371 -24.31 -15.57 -10.20
C THR A 371 -23.88 -14.92 -8.88
N LYS A 372 -22.75 -15.37 -8.30
CA LYS A 372 -22.19 -14.87 -7.03
C LYS A 372 -21.61 -13.46 -7.19
N ASP A 373 -22.36 -12.57 -7.82
CA ASP A 373 -21.90 -11.26 -8.26
C ASP A 373 -22.16 -10.25 -7.16
N VAL A 374 -21.07 -9.73 -6.59
CA VAL A 374 -21.12 -8.75 -5.51
C VAL A 374 -20.85 -7.34 -6.02
N ILE A 375 -21.63 -6.39 -5.51
CA ILE A 375 -21.63 -4.99 -5.93
C ILE A 375 -21.34 -4.11 -4.72
N LEU A 376 -20.31 -3.27 -4.83
CA LEU A 376 -19.94 -2.30 -3.80
C LEU A 376 -20.31 -0.88 -4.25
N VAL A 377 -21.20 -0.23 -3.51
CA VAL A 377 -21.73 1.10 -3.82
C VAL A 377 -21.17 2.12 -2.82
N PHE A 378 -20.56 3.18 -3.30
CA PHE A 378 -19.92 4.23 -2.49
C PHE A 378 -20.72 5.53 -2.47
N VAL A 379 -21.03 6.01 -1.27
CA VAL A 379 -21.82 7.22 -1.02
C VAL A 379 -21.12 8.21 -0.09
N GLY A 380 -21.52 9.48 -0.17
CA GLY A 380 -20.89 10.57 0.58
C GLY A 380 -21.36 10.71 2.03
N SER A 381 -22.49 10.11 2.41
CA SER A 381 -23.08 10.29 3.75
C SER A 381 -23.59 9.00 4.40
N LYS A 382 -23.48 8.93 5.74
CA LYS A 382 -23.93 7.80 6.56
C LYS A 382 -25.43 7.54 6.43
N LYS A 383 -26.22 8.62 6.50
CA LYS A 383 -27.68 8.57 6.28
C LYS A 383 -28.03 8.14 4.86
N GLY A 384 -27.29 8.65 3.86
CA GLY A 384 -27.45 8.25 2.47
C GLY A 384 -27.23 6.75 2.28
N ALA A 385 -26.21 6.17 2.90
CA ALA A 385 -25.91 4.75 2.81
C ALA A 385 -27.06 3.86 3.26
N SER A 386 -27.60 4.13 4.47
CA SER A 386 -28.75 3.38 5.00
C SER A 386 -30.00 3.53 4.13
N LEU A 387 -30.34 4.77 3.74
CA LEU A 387 -31.52 5.03 2.90
C LEU A 387 -31.41 4.41 1.50
N LEU A 388 -30.21 4.38 0.93
CA LEU A 388 -29.97 3.81 -0.38
C LEU A 388 -30.06 2.28 -0.34
N ALA A 389 -29.47 1.62 0.67
CA ALA A 389 -29.59 0.17 0.86
C ALA A 389 -31.06 -0.26 0.99
N ASP A 390 -31.86 0.46 1.79
CA ASP A 390 -33.30 0.22 1.91
C ASP A 390 -34.05 0.43 0.58
N ALA A 391 -33.66 1.46 -0.18
CA ALA A 391 -34.27 1.76 -1.47
C ALA A 391 -33.96 0.67 -2.51
N ILE A 392 -32.72 0.16 -2.56
CA ILE A 392 -32.31 -0.96 -3.41
C ILE A 392 -33.16 -2.19 -3.08
N LYS A 393 -33.27 -2.53 -1.79
CA LYS A 393 -34.09 -3.67 -1.33
C LYS A 393 -35.55 -3.54 -1.77
N LYS A 394 -36.15 -2.36 -1.61
CA LYS A 394 -37.56 -2.11 -1.95
C LYS A 394 -37.83 -2.05 -3.45
N ARG A 395 -36.93 -1.48 -4.26
CA ARG A 395 -37.17 -1.19 -5.69
C ARG A 395 -36.57 -2.23 -6.64
N CYS A 396 -35.51 -2.89 -6.24
CA CYS A 396 -34.83 -3.92 -7.04
C CYS A 396 -35.11 -5.34 -6.53
N GLY A 397 -35.61 -5.50 -5.29
CA GLY A 397 -35.83 -6.82 -4.70
C GLY A 397 -34.54 -7.56 -4.33
N VAL A 398 -33.41 -6.84 -4.31
CA VAL A 398 -32.07 -7.38 -4.04
C VAL A 398 -31.70 -7.14 -2.57
N VAL A 399 -31.11 -8.13 -1.91
CA VAL A 399 -30.62 -7.96 -0.54
C VAL A 399 -29.46 -6.96 -0.55
N ALA A 400 -29.60 -5.88 0.22
CA ALA A 400 -28.59 -4.85 0.34
C ALA A 400 -28.40 -4.47 1.80
N ALA A 401 -27.16 -4.16 2.18
CA ALA A 401 -26.82 -3.69 3.52
C ALA A 401 -25.95 -2.43 3.44
N ALA A 402 -25.97 -1.64 4.51
CA ALA A 402 -25.18 -0.42 4.62
C ALA A 402 -24.08 -0.56 5.69
N ILE A 403 -22.87 -0.08 5.38
CA ILE A 403 -21.74 0.00 6.30
C ILE A 403 -21.23 1.45 6.41
N HIS A 404 -21.28 2.01 7.62
CA HIS A 404 -20.89 3.40 7.91
C HIS A 404 -20.55 3.56 9.40
N ALA A 405 -19.97 4.71 9.78
CA ALA A 405 -19.45 4.91 11.14
C ALA A 405 -20.54 4.93 12.25
N ASP A 406 -21.81 5.21 11.93
CA ASP A 406 -22.91 5.11 12.92
C ASP A 406 -23.35 3.66 13.20
N LYS A 407 -22.88 2.67 12.42
CA LYS A 407 -23.09 1.26 12.74
C LYS A 407 -22.12 0.85 13.85
N THR A 408 -22.59 0.03 14.77
CA THR A 408 -21.74 -0.59 15.79
C THR A 408 -20.68 -1.48 15.13
N GLN A 409 -19.55 -1.72 15.79
CA GLN A 409 -18.49 -2.57 15.21
C GLN A 409 -18.99 -3.99 14.91
N GLN A 410 -19.86 -4.54 15.76
CA GLN A 410 -20.45 -5.87 15.58
C GLN A 410 -21.37 -5.92 14.36
N GLU A 411 -22.19 -4.90 14.12
CA GLU A 411 -23.00 -4.81 12.91
C GLU A 411 -22.13 -4.70 11.65
N ARG A 412 -21.05 -3.90 11.71
CA ARG A 412 -20.10 -3.75 10.59
C ARG A 412 -19.43 -5.08 10.25
N LEU A 413 -19.01 -5.84 11.26
CA LEU A 413 -18.46 -7.18 11.12
C LEU A 413 -19.45 -8.16 10.48
N SER A 414 -20.66 -8.27 11.05
CA SER A 414 -21.68 -9.17 10.55
C SER A 414 -22.07 -8.88 9.10
N VAL A 415 -22.16 -7.59 8.72
CA VAL A 415 -22.45 -7.19 7.34
C VAL A 415 -21.29 -7.53 6.39
N LEU A 416 -20.04 -7.35 6.82
CA LEU A 416 -18.87 -7.72 6.02
C LEU A 416 -18.79 -9.24 5.81
N GLU A 417 -19.02 -10.02 6.87
CA GLU A 417 -19.06 -11.49 6.79
C GLU A 417 -20.16 -11.95 5.82
N ALA A 418 -21.39 -11.43 5.97
CA ALA A 418 -22.51 -11.76 5.09
C ALA A 418 -22.25 -11.36 3.62
N PHE A 419 -21.55 -10.25 3.39
CA PHE A 419 -21.16 -9.82 2.04
C PHE A 419 -20.11 -10.75 1.42
N VAL A 420 -19.09 -11.17 2.19
CA VAL A 420 -18.07 -12.14 1.74
C VAL A 420 -18.68 -13.52 1.49
N MET A 421 -19.69 -13.91 2.26
CA MET A 421 -20.45 -15.15 2.08
C MET A 421 -21.52 -15.08 0.99
N PHE A 422 -21.60 -13.99 0.23
CA PHE A 422 -22.58 -13.75 -0.84
C PHE A 422 -24.05 -13.69 -0.38
N GLU A 423 -24.31 -13.62 0.93
CA GLU A 423 -25.67 -13.47 1.49
C GLU A 423 -26.20 -12.04 1.29
N VAL A 424 -25.29 -11.06 1.26
CA VAL A 424 -25.56 -9.67 0.88
C VAL A 424 -24.86 -9.40 -0.45
N PRO A 425 -25.55 -9.40 -1.59
CA PRO A 425 -24.93 -9.13 -2.89
C PRO A 425 -24.62 -7.64 -3.10
N VAL A 426 -25.30 -6.71 -2.40
CA VAL A 426 -25.06 -5.27 -2.55
C VAL A 426 -24.68 -4.63 -1.22
N LEU A 427 -23.45 -4.12 -1.13
CA LEU A 427 -22.96 -3.39 0.03
C LEU A 427 -22.86 -1.90 -0.27
N VAL A 428 -23.55 -1.08 0.50
CA VAL A 428 -23.51 0.38 0.41
C VAL A 428 -22.61 0.95 1.50
N ALA A 429 -21.47 1.53 1.12
CA ALA A 429 -20.43 2.00 2.02
C ALA A 429 -20.19 3.51 1.88
N THR A 430 -19.83 4.17 2.99
CA THR A 430 -19.33 5.55 2.91
C THR A 430 -17.86 5.61 2.47
N ASN A 431 -17.48 6.66 1.74
CA ASN A 431 -16.12 6.88 1.22
C ASN A 431 -15.01 6.89 2.30
N VAL A 432 -15.35 7.11 3.58
CA VAL A 432 -14.38 7.09 4.69
C VAL A 432 -14.08 5.67 5.18
N LEU A 433 -15.01 4.74 5.00
CA LEU A 433 -14.84 3.33 5.37
C LEU A 433 -14.35 2.45 4.21
N SER A 434 -14.32 3.00 2.99
CA SER A 434 -13.87 2.27 1.82
C SER A 434 -12.37 2.00 1.86
N ARG A 435 -11.59 2.93 2.41
CA ARG A 435 -10.15 2.73 2.61
C ARG A 435 -9.95 1.75 3.77
N GLY A 436 -9.61 0.52 3.45
CA GLY A 436 -9.60 -0.60 4.38
C GLY A 436 -10.66 -1.69 4.14
N ILE A 437 -11.60 -1.49 3.21
CA ILE A 437 -12.33 -2.59 2.56
C ILE A 437 -11.45 -3.20 1.43
N ASP A 438 -10.12 -3.06 1.54
CA ASP A 438 -9.12 -3.22 0.47
C ASP A 438 -8.76 -4.67 0.21
N LEU A 439 -9.57 -5.61 0.67
CA LEU A 439 -9.39 -7.03 0.39
C LEU A 439 -10.64 -7.66 -0.24
N LEU A 440 -11.72 -6.91 -0.41
CA LEU A 440 -12.88 -7.37 -1.16
C LEU A 440 -12.62 -7.09 -2.65
N ASN A 441 -12.11 -8.09 -3.37
CA ASN A 441 -12.15 -8.08 -4.82
C ASN A 441 -13.60 -8.30 -5.26
N VAL A 442 -14.27 -7.22 -5.64
CA VAL A 442 -15.66 -7.26 -6.12
C VAL A 442 -15.67 -7.14 -7.64
N GLN A 443 -16.66 -7.74 -8.29
CA GLN A 443 -16.78 -7.63 -9.75
C GLN A 443 -17.28 -6.25 -10.18
N ASN A 444 -18.14 -5.64 -9.36
CA ASN A 444 -18.80 -4.39 -9.72
C ASN A 444 -18.63 -3.35 -8.61
N VAL A 445 -18.22 -2.15 -9.01
CA VAL A 445 -18.11 -0.98 -8.13
C VAL A 445 -19.01 0.13 -8.67
N VAL A 446 -19.76 0.79 -7.78
CA VAL A 446 -20.52 1.99 -8.12
C VAL A 446 -20.05 3.14 -7.24
N VAL A 447 -19.48 4.18 -7.86
CA VAL A 447 -19.21 5.46 -7.21
C VAL A 447 -20.47 6.32 -7.37
N TYR A 448 -21.39 6.20 -6.40
CA TYR A 448 -22.66 6.93 -6.42
C TYR A 448 -22.47 8.41 -6.07
N ASP A 449 -21.59 8.70 -5.10
CA ASP A 449 -21.11 10.05 -4.80
C ASP A 449 -19.59 10.12 -4.92
N LEU A 450 -19.09 11.08 -5.72
CA LEU A 450 -17.67 11.26 -5.92
C LEU A 450 -16.98 11.65 -4.59
N PRO A 451 -15.80 11.08 -4.27
CA PRO A 451 -15.03 11.52 -3.11
C PRO A 451 -14.46 12.93 -3.34
N LYS A 452 -13.75 13.47 -2.34
CA LYS A 452 -13.24 14.85 -2.39
C LYS A 452 -11.94 15.03 -3.16
N THR A 453 -11.25 13.93 -3.47
CA THR A 453 -9.88 13.90 -4.00
C THR A 453 -9.74 12.75 -5.00
N ILE A 454 -8.87 12.91 -6.01
CA ILE A 454 -8.61 11.88 -7.03
C ILE A 454 -7.98 10.60 -6.45
N PRO A 455 -6.99 10.66 -5.54
CA PRO A 455 -6.48 9.47 -4.87
C PRO A 455 -7.59 8.60 -4.28
N ASP A 456 -8.55 9.21 -3.55
CA ASP A 456 -9.68 8.49 -2.97
C ASP A 456 -10.51 7.79 -4.04
N TYR A 457 -10.80 8.48 -5.13
CA TYR A 457 -11.56 7.93 -6.26
C TYR A 457 -10.88 6.67 -6.81
N ILE A 458 -9.55 6.71 -6.97
CA ILE A 458 -8.77 5.56 -7.44
C ILE A 458 -8.81 4.41 -6.43
N HIS A 459 -8.75 4.70 -5.13
CA HIS A 459 -8.94 3.68 -4.10
C HIS A 459 -10.33 3.04 -4.15
N LEU A 460 -11.38 3.80 -4.47
CA LEU A 460 -12.75 3.28 -4.60
C LEU A 460 -12.87 2.33 -5.80
N ILE A 461 -12.41 2.75 -6.97
CA ILE A 461 -12.54 1.94 -8.20
C ILE A 461 -11.56 0.75 -8.20
N GLY A 462 -10.44 0.85 -7.48
CA GLY A 462 -9.47 -0.23 -7.32
C GLY A 462 -9.97 -1.42 -6.50
N ARG A 463 -11.26 -1.49 -6.13
CA ARG A 463 -11.88 -2.68 -5.49
C ARG A 463 -12.25 -3.77 -6.48
N THR A 464 -12.18 -3.48 -7.78
CA THR A 464 -12.49 -4.45 -8.84
C THR A 464 -11.28 -4.74 -9.74
N GLY A 465 -11.36 -5.83 -10.50
CA GLY A 465 -10.35 -6.26 -11.46
C GLY A 465 -9.07 -6.84 -10.86
N ARG A 466 -9.07 -7.29 -9.59
CA ARG A 466 -7.81 -7.67 -8.92
C ARG A 466 -7.30 -9.08 -9.25
N ALA A 467 -8.09 -9.88 -9.95
CA ALA A 467 -7.72 -11.20 -10.42
C ALA A 467 -7.61 -11.17 -11.95
N ASP A 468 -6.58 -11.82 -12.49
CA ASP A 468 -6.23 -11.76 -13.93
C ASP A 468 -7.37 -12.26 -14.85
N ASP A 469 -8.33 -13.04 -14.32
CA ASP A 469 -9.42 -13.66 -15.08
C ASP A 469 -10.82 -13.03 -14.86
N VAL A 470 -10.98 -12.00 -14.02
CA VAL A 470 -12.30 -11.41 -13.74
C VAL A 470 -12.41 -10.00 -14.32
N SER A 471 -13.21 -9.85 -15.37
CA SER A 471 -13.58 -8.53 -15.90
C SER A 471 -14.37 -7.75 -14.85
N GLY A 472 -13.86 -6.59 -14.47
CA GLY A 472 -14.50 -5.70 -13.51
C GLY A 472 -15.33 -4.63 -14.21
N ARG A 473 -16.40 -4.14 -13.56
CA ARG A 473 -17.15 -2.97 -14.03
C ARG A 473 -17.18 -1.89 -12.96
N VAL A 474 -17.01 -0.64 -13.39
CA VAL A 474 -17.10 0.54 -12.54
C VAL A 474 -18.12 1.50 -13.14
N LEU A 475 -19.14 1.86 -12.37
CA LEU A 475 -20.05 2.96 -12.70
C LEU A 475 -19.74 4.17 -11.82
N THR A 476 -19.48 5.32 -12.43
CA THR A 476 -19.29 6.59 -11.72
C THR A 476 -20.40 7.57 -12.09
N LEU A 477 -21.16 8.02 -11.09
CA LEU A 477 -22.21 9.03 -11.26
C LEU A 477 -21.67 10.42 -10.94
N LEU A 478 -21.82 11.35 -11.88
CA LEU A 478 -21.30 12.72 -11.76
C LEU A 478 -22.40 13.75 -11.95
N ASN A 479 -22.27 14.90 -11.29
CA ASN A 479 -23.07 16.08 -11.62
C ASN A 479 -22.34 17.40 -11.32
N THR A 480 -23.07 18.50 -11.36
CA THR A 480 -22.55 19.86 -11.15
C THR A 480 -21.83 20.05 -9.81
N THR A 481 -22.13 19.28 -8.77
CA THR A 481 -21.46 19.41 -7.46
C THR A 481 -20.02 18.93 -7.48
N ASP A 482 -19.68 18.03 -8.42
CA ASP A 482 -18.38 17.39 -8.53
C ASP A 482 -17.36 18.21 -9.33
N ARG A 483 -17.79 19.39 -9.79
CA ARG A 483 -17.01 20.34 -10.58
C ARG A 483 -15.58 20.61 -10.10
N PRO A 484 -15.28 20.73 -8.78
CA PRO A 484 -13.92 20.94 -8.32
C PRO A 484 -12.93 19.88 -8.81
N LEU A 485 -13.38 18.65 -9.03
CA LEU A 485 -12.54 17.51 -9.44
C LEU A 485 -12.44 17.33 -10.95
N PHE A 486 -13.27 17.99 -11.75
CA PHE A 486 -13.34 17.73 -13.19
C PHE A 486 -12.02 17.98 -13.92
N ARG A 487 -11.22 18.96 -13.47
CA ARG A 487 -9.94 19.29 -14.10
C ARG A 487 -8.97 18.10 -14.04
N ASP A 488 -8.94 17.40 -12.92
CA ASP A 488 -8.02 16.29 -12.68
C ASP A 488 -8.65 14.94 -13.06
N LEU A 489 -9.98 14.84 -13.01
CA LEU A 489 -10.73 13.63 -13.39
C LEU A 489 -10.78 13.42 -14.90
N VAL A 490 -10.91 14.48 -15.72
CA VAL A 490 -11.01 14.32 -17.19
C VAL A 490 -9.78 13.64 -17.80
N PRO A 491 -8.53 14.03 -17.48
CA PRO A 491 -7.34 13.30 -17.94
C PRO A 491 -7.36 11.83 -17.51
N LEU A 492 -7.77 11.55 -16.26
CA LEU A 492 -7.84 10.21 -15.71
C LEU A 492 -8.87 9.34 -16.44
N LEU A 493 -10.07 9.86 -16.71
CA LEU A 493 -11.10 9.15 -17.47
C LEU A 493 -10.66 8.82 -18.89
N ARG A 494 -9.89 9.71 -19.53
CA ARG A 494 -9.29 9.44 -20.85
C ARG A 494 -8.25 8.32 -20.78
N GLN A 495 -7.42 8.32 -19.74
CA GLN A 495 -6.46 7.24 -19.49
C GLN A 495 -7.18 5.90 -19.26
N MET A 496 -8.36 5.90 -18.63
CA MET A 496 -9.23 4.74 -18.42
C MET A 496 -9.99 4.26 -19.67
N ASN A 497 -9.87 4.95 -20.81
CA ASN A 497 -10.76 4.78 -21.98
C ASN A 497 -12.26 4.91 -21.64
N ALA A 498 -12.60 5.67 -20.60
CA ALA A 498 -13.98 5.96 -20.24
C ALA A 498 -14.54 7.11 -21.08
N SER A 499 -15.82 7.03 -21.45
CA SER A 499 -16.51 8.14 -22.10
C SER A 499 -16.62 9.33 -21.14
N VAL A 500 -16.19 10.51 -21.57
CA VAL A 500 -16.30 11.74 -20.77
C VAL A 500 -17.61 12.46 -21.13
N PRO A 501 -18.57 12.63 -20.21
CA PRO A 501 -19.80 13.36 -20.48
C PRO A 501 -19.55 14.79 -20.97
N VAL A 502 -20.31 15.24 -21.97
CA VAL A 502 -20.16 16.56 -22.60
C VAL A 502 -20.39 17.69 -21.58
N GLU A 503 -21.26 17.44 -20.60
CA GLU A 503 -21.59 18.30 -19.48
C GLU A 503 -20.36 18.69 -18.65
N MET A 504 -19.39 17.79 -18.49
CA MET A 504 -18.16 18.09 -17.76
C MET A 504 -17.36 19.20 -18.45
N TYR A 505 -17.20 19.12 -19.77
CA TYR A 505 -16.50 20.16 -20.54
C TYR A 505 -17.23 21.50 -20.44
N ARG A 506 -18.57 21.49 -20.53
CA ARG A 506 -19.38 22.70 -20.38
C ARG A 506 -19.15 23.36 -19.01
N GLU A 507 -19.14 22.59 -17.93
CA GLU A 507 -18.88 23.13 -16.58
C GLU A 507 -17.46 23.69 -16.41
N ILE A 508 -16.45 23.07 -17.02
CA ILE A 508 -15.08 23.59 -17.03
C ILE A 508 -15.02 24.93 -17.79
N THR A 509 -15.59 25.00 -18.99
CA THR A 509 -15.60 26.22 -19.82
C THR A 509 -16.37 27.36 -19.16
N LEU A 510 -17.54 27.06 -18.56
CA LEU A 510 -18.33 28.05 -17.80
C LEU A 510 -17.54 28.61 -16.61
N LYS A 511 -16.61 27.84 -16.04
CA LYS A 511 -15.78 28.28 -14.90
C LYS A 511 -14.79 29.33 -15.37
N HIS A 512 -14.04 28.99 -16.42
CA HIS A 512 -13.07 29.90 -17.02
C HIS A 512 -13.72 31.17 -17.54
N ALA A 513 -14.94 31.09 -18.10
CA ALA A 513 -15.69 32.26 -18.52
C ALA A 513 -16.07 33.17 -17.33
N LYS A 514 -16.55 32.59 -16.21
CA LYS A 514 -16.87 33.34 -14.99
C LYS A 514 -15.64 33.94 -14.32
N GLU A 515 -14.56 33.17 -14.20
CA GLU A 515 -13.28 33.63 -13.63
C GLU A 515 -12.68 34.77 -14.47
N LYS A 516 -12.68 34.64 -15.80
CA LYS A 516 -12.21 35.70 -16.71
C LYS A 516 -13.07 36.96 -16.60
N ALA A 517 -14.40 36.82 -16.50
CA ALA A 517 -15.30 37.95 -16.29
C ALA A 517 -15.07 38.65 -14.94
N GLN A 518 -14.85 37.90 -13.87
CA GLN A 518 -14.53 38.44 -12.54
C GLN A 518 -13.17 39.15 -12.54
N SER A 519 -12.13 38.56 -13.12
CA SER A 519 -10.82 39.20 -13.25
C SER A 519 -10.90 40.49 -14.08
N SER A 520 -11.66 40.51 -15.18
CA SER A 520 -11.87 41.74 -15.97
C SER A 520 -12.62 42.82 -15.18
N GLN A 521 -13.62 42.46 -14.36
CA GLN A 521 -14.32 43.41 -13.49
C GLN A 521 -13.40 43.99 -12.40
N ILE A 522 -12.53 43.17 -11.80
CA ILE A 522 -11.55 43.59 -10.80
C ILE A 522 -10.58 44.59 -11.41
N VAL A 523 -9.97 44.27 -12.56
CA VAL A 523 -9.04 45.17 -13.27
C VAL A 523 -9.72 46.49 -13.65
N MET A 524 -10.98 46.45 -14.12
CA MET A 524 -11.74 47.68 -14.40
C MET A 524 -12.02 48.50 -13.13
N SER A 525 -12.27 47.85 -11.99
CA SER A 525 -12.52 48.52 -10.72
C SER A 525 -11.25 49.19 -10.15
N GLU A 526 -10.10 48.53 -10.28
CA GLU A 526 -8.80 49.07 -9.88
C GLU A 526 -8.35 50.21 -10.78
N ALA A 527 -8.55 50.09 -12.10
CA ALA A 527 -8.30 51.18 -13.04
C ALA A 527 -9.15 52.42 -12.73
N LYS A 528 -10.44 52.25 -12.42
CA LYS A 528 -11.33 53.34 -11.97
C LYS A 528 -10.90 53.94 -10.64
N ARG A 529 -10.34 53.14 -9.72
CA ARG A 529 -9.81 53.62 -8.44
C ARG A 529 -8.52 54.43 -8.65
N ALA A 530 -7.59 53.93 -9.45
CA ALA A 530 -6.35 54.62 -9.81
C ALA A 530 -6.62 55.95 -10.54
N PHE A 531 -7.60 55.97 -11.45
CA PHE A 531 -8.04 57.18 -12.13
C PHE A 531 -8.59 58.24 -11.16
N ARG A 532 -9.42 57.84 -10.18
CA ARG A 532 -9.93 58.75 -9.13
C ARG A 532 -8.83 59.33 -8.25
N ILE A 533 -7.87 58.50 -7.84
CA ILE A 533 -6.72 58.95 -7.04
C ILE A 533 -5.89 59.97 -7.85
N ARG A 534 -5.65 59.71 -9.14
CA ARG A 534 -4.92 60.63 -10.02
C ARG A 534 -5.66 61.97 -10.18
N MET A 535 -6.97 61.97 -10.33
CA MET A 535 -7.79 63.19 -10.38
C MET A 535 -7.64 64.00 -9.08
N GLN A 536 -7.80 63.36 -7.91
CA GLN A 536 -7.63 64.02 -6.61
C GLN A 536 -6.23 64.62 -6.43
N MET A 537 -5.18 63.87 -6.81
CA MET A 537 -3.80 64.38 -6.76
C MET A 537 -3.58 65.57 -7.70
N THR A 538 -4.28 65.65 -8.83
CA THR A 538 -4.15 66.76 -9.78
C THR A 538 -4.86 68.01 -9.25
N ASP A 539 -6.01 67.82 -8.60
CA ASP A 539 -6.73 68.90 -7.91
C ASP A 539 -5.92 69.43 -6.72
N ASP A 540 -5.33 68.55 -5.90
CA ASP A 540 -4.46 68.92 -4.77
C ASP A 540 -3.18 69.66 -5.23
N PHE A 541 -2.63 69.29 -6.38
CA PHE A 541 -1.47 69.97 -6.96
C PHE A 541 -1.83 71.38 -7.46
N ASN A 542 -3.06 71.56 -7.99
CA ASN A 542 -3.55 72.86 -8.44
C ASN A 542 -3.84 73.79 -7.25
N THR A 543 -4.39 73.29 -6.14
CA THR A 543 -4.55 74.06 -4.89
C THR A 543 -3.21 74.44 -4.28
N GLN A 544 -2.23 73.53 -4.22
CA GLN A 544 -0.88 73.86 -3.75
C GLN A 544 -0.16 74.87 -4.66
N ALA A 545 -0.39 74.82 -5.98
CA ALA A 545 0.18 75.79 -6.92
C ALA A 545 -0.44 77.19 -6.80
N LEU A 546 -1.72 77.27 -6.40
CA LEU A 546 -2.40 78.54 -6.06
C LEU A 546 -1.84 79.12 -4.76
N ASP A 547 -1.70 78.30 -3.70
CA ASP A 547 -1.08 78.70 -2.42
C ASP A 547 0.37 79.17 -2.59
N TRP A 548 1.15 78.50 -3.45
CA TRP A 548 2.54 78.88 -3.71
C TRP A 548 2.66 80.23 -4.44
N LYS A 549 1.69 80.57 -5.29
CA LYS A 549 1.62 81.88 -5.97
C LYS A 549 1.24 82.99 -5.00
N GLU A 550 0.32 82.74 -4.06
CA GLU A 550 -0.01 83.69 -2.99
C GLU A 550 1.15 83.89 -2.02
N TRP A 551 1.84 82.82 -1.62
CA TRP A 551 3.01 82.89 -0.76
C TRP A 551 4.16 83.70 -1.38
N LYS A 552 4.42 83.54 -2.69
CA LYS A 552 5.41 84.33 -3.43
C LYS A 552 5.08 85.83 -3.48
N HIS A 553 3.80 86.18 -3.54
CA HIS A 553 3.36 87.58 -3.52
C HIS A 553 3.57 88.23 -2.14
N GLN A 554 3.48 87.45 -1.06
CA GLN A 554 3.64 87.94 0.32
C GLN A 554 5.10 88.02 0.80
N ASN A 555 6.06 87.36 0.13
CA ASN A 555 7.47 87.35 0.56
C ASN A 555 8.47 87.63 -0.58
N PRO A 556 8.64 88.89 -1.03
CA PRO A 556 9.46 89.23 -2.19
C PRO A 556 10.99 89.33 -1.94
N LYS A 557 11.51 89.00 -0.76
CA LYS A 557 12.94 89.23 -0.44
C LYS A 557 13.60 88.08 0.32
N ARG A 558 14.11 87.08 -0.40
CA ARG A 558 15.36 86.41 -0.03
C ARG A 558 16.23 86.18 -1.26
N ARG A 559 17.26 87.02 -1.39
CA ARG A 559 18.37 86.88 -2.34
C ARG A 559 19.24 85.70 -1.94
N ARG A 560 19.67 84.93 -2.94
CA ARG A 560 20.73 83.92 -2.86
C ARG A 560 22.05 84.54 -2.37
N ILE A 561 22.74 83.82 -1.49
CA ILE A 561 24.19 83.90 -1.30
C ILE A 561 24.67 82.45 -1.18
N GLY A 562 25.54 82.02 -2.10
CA GLY A 562 26.21 80.70 -2.08
C GLY A 562 27.44 80.72 -1.14
N PRO A 563 28.40 79.79 -1.28
CA PRO A 563 28.60 78.79 -2.34
C PRO A 563 27.73 77.54 -2.20
#